data_AF-A0A1I0AVC3-F1
#
_entry.id   AF-A0A1I0AVC3-F1
#
_cell.length_a   1.000
_cell.length_b   1.000
_cell.length_c   1.000
_cell.angle_alpha   90.00
_cell.angle_beta   90.00
_cell.angle_gamma   90.00
#
_symmetry.space_group_name_H-M   'P 1'
#
loop_
_entity.id
_entity.type
_entity.pdbx_description
1 polymer ?
#
loop_
_entity_poly.entity_id
_entity_poly.type
_entity_poly.pdbx_seq_one_letter_code
_entity_poly.pdbx_strand_id
1 'polypeptide(L)'
;MSVIHLSKYRSNNKKLSILEKSTYFECIINKESEKKGKYPKYQGVKLGEVYFIIEKNKKSYEVFAIHFPKDIFNLSDVVNWLNKYTYTFMDENIESFVVNDCCEVIEVIKLEGYFLILYQKGNESLIKKEEDFISLIKNHPLRDMKITLVLNGEQIYYIPKIKIDKRKDVLIVNGNCVVSDYIDEFNGNLGFYLQGNPALPLTFIFAEDTVVYIDILEREQGKIFIVEYDYELYIL
;
A
#
# COMPACT_ATOMS: atom_id res chain seq x y z
N MET A 1 -11.35 1.03 -20.19
CA MET A 1 -11.46 0.43 -18.85
C MET A 1 -12.44 -0.74 -18.95
N SER A 2 -11.97 -1.97 -18.82
CA SER A 2 -12.80 -3.18 -18.81
C SER A 2 -13.26 -3.47 -17.37
N VAL A 3 -14.57 -3.54 -17.16
CA VAL A 3 -15.16 -3.90 -15.86
C VAL A 3 -15.67 -5.32 -15.97
N ILE A 4 -15.08 -6.25 -15.20
CA ILE A 4 -15.55 -7.63 -15.15
C ILE A 4 -16.35 -7.80 -13.87
N HIS A 5 -17.68 -7.82 -14.02
CA HIS A 5 -18.57 -8.15 -12.93
C HIS A 5 -18.59 -9.67 -12.70
N LEU A 6 -17.83 -10.14 -11.71
CA LEU A 6 -17.94 -11.51 -11.24
C LEU A 6 -19.22 -11.67 -10.40
N SER A 7 -20.33 -11.97 -11.08
CA SER A 7 -21.63 -12.23 -10.46
C SER A 7 -21.64 -13.45 -9.51
N LYS A 8 -20.59 -14.29 -9.55
CA LYS A 8 -20.47 -15.54 -8.78
C LYS A 8 -19.63 -15.45 -7.50
N TYR A 9 -18.94 -14.34 -7.24
CA TYR A 9 -18.11 -14.25 -6.04
C TYR A 9 -18.87 -13.61 -4.88
N ARG A 10 -19.32 -14.47 -3.95
CA ARG A 10 -19.82 -14.10 -2.63
C ARG A 10 -18.73 -14.42 -1.60
N SER A 11 -17.97 -13.40 -1.18
CA SER A 11 -17.36 -13.42 0.15
C SER A 11 -18.31 -12.67 1.08
N ASN A 12 -18.78 -13.32 2.15
CA ASN A 12 -19.68 -12.71 3.15
C ASN A 12 -20.89 -11.93 2.58
N ASN A 13 -21.62 -12.52 1.62
CA ASN A 13 -22.81 -11.93 1.00
C ASN A 13 -22.62 -10.59 0.24
N LYS A 14 -21.38 -10.16 -0.04
CA LYS A 14 -21.12 -8.95 -0.84
C LYS A 14 -20.70 -9.31 -2.28
N LYS A 15 -21.28 -8.63 -3.27
CA LYS A 15 -20.90 -8.75 -4.69
C LYS A 15 -19.53 -8.10 -4.89
N LEU A 16 -18.50 -8.91 -5.09
CA LEU A 16 -17.18 -8.41 -5.49
C LEU A 16 -17.19 -7.93 -6.94
N SER A 17 -16.38 -6.94 -7.27
CA SER A 17 -16.18 -6.48 -8.65
C SER A 17 -14.69 -6.35 -8.91
N ILE A 18 -14.21 -6.95 -10.00
CA ILE A 18 -12.81 -6.85 -10.42
C ILE A 18 -12.73 -5.84 -11.55
N LEU A 19 -11.98 -4.78 -11.33
CA LEU A 19 -11.65 -3.78 -12.34
C LEU A 19 -10.26 -4.08 -12.85
N GLU A 20 -10.11 -4.07 -14.17
CA GLU A 20 -8.80 -4.19 -14.79
C GLU A 20 -8.21 -2.79 -15.03
N LYS A 21 -7.03 -2.54 -14.45
CA LYS A 21 -6.23 -1.34 -14.68
C LYS A 21 -5.02 -1.66 -15.56
N SER A 22 -4.24 -0.65 -15.93
CA SER A 22 -3.04 -0.83 -16.76
C SER A 22 -2.01 -1.75 -16.09
N THR A 23 -1.78 -1.56 -14.78
CA THR A 23 -0.68 -2.21 -14.04
C THR A 23 -1.14 -3.19 -12.96
N TYR A 24 -2.43 -3.25 -12.64
CA TYR A 24 -2.97 -4.15 -11.62
C TYR A 24 -4.44 -4.54 -11.89
N PHE A 25 -4.92 -5.56 -11.20
CA PHE A 25 -6.34 -5.83 -11.02
C PHE A 25 -6.81 -5.31 -9.67
N GLU A 26 -7.98 -4.68 -9.63
CA GLU A 26 -8.57 -4.10 -8.43
C GLU A 26 -9.83 -4.86 -8.05
N CYS A 27 -9.81 -5.55 -6.91
CA CYS A 27 -10.99 -6.20 -6.35
C CYS A 27 -11.65 -5.30 -5.31
N ILE A 28 -12.81 -4.73 -5.64
CA ILE A 28 -13.57 -3.86 -4.74
C ILE A 28 -14.37 -4.72 -3.75
N ILE A 29 -14.11 -4.50 -2.46
CA ILE A 29 -14.77 -5.20 -1.35
C ILE A 29 -15.96 -4.39 -0.79
N ASN A 30 -15.82 -3.05 -0.68
CA ASN A 30 -16.87 -2.16 -0.16
C ASN A 30 -17.21 -1.05 -1.17
N LYS A 31 -18.43 -1.06 -1.72
CA LYS A 31 -18.89 -0.08 -2.74
C LYS A 31 -19.47 1.21 -2.17
N GLU A 32 -19.68 1.33 -0.86
CA GLU A 32 -20.34 2.50 -0.29
C GLU A 32 -19.46 3.77 -0.31
N SER A 33 -18.14 3.61 -0.35
CA SER A 33 -17.18 4.72 -0.39
C SER A 33 -16.94 5.28 -1.81
N GLU A 34 -17.19 4.52 -2.89
CA GLU A 34 -17.19 5.06 -4.27
C GLU A 34 -18.19 6.23 -4.42
N LYS A 35 -19.30 6.21 -3.68
CA LYS A 35 -20.35 7.23 -3.75
C LYS A 35 -19.96 8.59 -3.18
N LYS A 36 -18.83 8.72 -2.47
CA LYS A 36 -18.43 9.98 -1.82
C LYS A 36 -17.54 10.88 -2.69
N GLY A 37 -17.17 10.46 -3.91
CA GLY A 37 -16.52 11.33 -4.91
C GLY A 37 -15.16 11.92 -4.51
N LYS A 38 -14.62 11.50 -3.36
CA LYS A 38 -13.25 11.75 -2.91
C LYS A 38 -12.70 10.38 -2.57
N TYR A 39 -11.49 10.06 -3.02
CA TYR A 39 -10.76 8.97 -2.40
C TYR A 39 -10.54 9.42 -0.94
N PRO A 40 -11.19 8.85 0.09
CA PRO A 40 -10.76 9.09 1.46
C PRO A 40 -9.28 8.70 1.59
N LYS A 41 -8.63 9.16 2.66
CA LYS A 41 -7.23 8.86 2.96
C LYS A 41 -7.02 7.35 3.07
N TYR A 42 -6.79 6.70 1.94
CA TYR A 42 -6.58 5.28 1.85
C TYR A 42 -5.10 5.01 2.04
N GLN A 43 -4.81 4.05 2.90
CA GLN A 43 -3.47 3.56 3.10
C GLN A 43 -3.38 2.20 2.43
N GLY A 44 -2.33 1.94 1.64
CA GLY A 44 -2.12 0.59 1.12
C GLY A 44 -1.12 -0.16 1.98
N VAL A 45 -1.52 -1.35 2.41
CA VAL A 45 -0.67 -2.25 3.20
C VAL A 45 -0.36 -3.46 2.33
N LYS A 46 0.92 -3.71 2.08
CA LYS A 46 1.33 -4.93 1.37
C LYS A 46 1.22 -6.12 2.32
N LEU A 47 0.53 -7.17 1.90
CA LEU A 47 0.35 -8.39 2.69
C LEU A 47 0.44 -9.58 1.72
N GLY A 48 1.48 -10.39 1.85
CA GLY A 48 1.91 -11.33 0.82
C GLY A 48 2.34 -10.60 -0.46
N GLU A 49 1.76 -11.02 -1.59
CA GLU A 49 2.03 -10.48 -2.92
C GLU A 49 0.99 -9.45 -3.39
N VAL A 50 0.03 -9.09 -2.52
CA VAL A 50 -1.07 -8.18 -2.84
C VAL A 50 -1.05 -6.94 -1.95
N TYR A 51 -1.76 -5.90 -2.37
CA TYR A 51 -1.89 -4.65 -1.61
C TYR A 51 -3.32 -4.47 -1.14
N PHE A 52 -3.49 -4.31 0.18
CA PHE A 52 -4.76 -4.03 0.82
C PHE A 52 -4.96 -2.53 0.94
N ILE A 53 -6.00 -2.01 0.30
CA ILE A 53 -6.38 -0.61 0.42
C ILE A 53 -7.32 -0.48 1.60
N ILE A 54 -6.82 0.12 2.68
CA ILE A 54 -7.53 0.25 3.95
C ILE A 54 -7.88 1.70 4.25
N GLU A 55 -9.01 1.87 4.93
CA GLU A 55 -9.48 3.15 5.47
C GLU A 55 -9.59 3.05 6.99
N LYS A 56 -9.02 4.03 7.71
CA LYS A 56 -9.18 4.15 9.17
C LYS A 56 -10.49 4.87 9.47
N ASN A 57 -11.46 4.15 10.01
CA ASN A 57 -12.65 4.73 10.62
C ASN A 57 -12.39 5.06 12.10
N LYS A 58 -13.27 5.85 12.73
CA LYS A 58 -13.12 6.30 14.13
C LYS A 58 -12.87 5.18 15.17
N LYS A 59 -13.18 3.92 14.82
CA LYS A 59 -13.12 2.77 15.72
C LYS A 59 -12.54 1.49 15.11
N SER A 60 -12.09 1.49 13.85
CA SER A 60 -11.62 0.26 13.19
C SER A 60 -10.95 0.59 11.86
N TYR A 61 -10.26 -0.39 11.29
CA TYR A 61 -9.87 -0.38 9.88
C TYR A 61 -10.89 -1.15 9.04
N GLU A 62 -11.10 -0.69 7.81
CA GLU A 62 -11.88 -1.42 6.81
C GLU A 62 -11.06 -1.56 5.53
N VAL A 63 -11.10 -2.74 4.91
CA VAL A 63 -10.52 -2.94 3.57
C VAL A 63 -11.55 -2.50 2.52
N PHE A 64 -11.17 -1.53 1.72
CA PHE A 64 -11.94 -1.03 0.59
C PHE A 64 -11.73 -1.88 -0.66
N ALA A 65 -10.47 -2.14 -0.98
CA ALA A 65 -10.07 -2.88 -2.17
C ALA A 65 -8.81 -3.71 -1.92
N ILE A 66 -8.59 -4.68 -2.78
CA ILE A 66 -7.33 -5.43 -2.87
C ILE A 66 -6.79 -5.26 -4.28
N HIS A 67 -5.53 -4.85 -4.38
CA HIS A 67 -4.84 -4.69 -5.66
C HIS A 67 -3.87 -5.86 -5.89
N PHE A 68 -3.95 -6.40 -7.10
CA PHE A 68 -3.17 -7.55 -7.57
C PHE A 68 -2.27 -7.07 -8.72
N PRO A 69 -0.96 -6.94 -8.49
CA PRO A 69 -0.01 -6.51 -9.51
C PRO A 69 -0.01 -7.43 -10.73
N LYS A 70 -0.01 -6.88 -11.95
CA LYS A 70 -0.11 -7.66 -13.21
C LYS A 70 1.19 -8.35 -13.63
N ASP A 71 2.32 -7.91 -13.09
CA ASP A 71 3.62 -8.59 -13.21
C ASP A 71 3.64 -9.94 -12.49
N ILE A 72 2.78 -10.13 -11.47
CA ILE A 72 2.67 -11.36 -10.68
C ILE A 72 1.37 -12.13 -10.98
N PHE A 73 0.24 -11.44 -11.14
CA PHE A 73 -1.08 -12.06 -11.27
C PHE A 73 -1.69 -11.87 -12.66
N ASN A 74 -2.28 -12.93 -13.21
CA ASN A 74 -3.31 -12.82 -14.24
C ASN A 74 -4.73 -12.94 -13.62
N LEU A 75 -5.79 -12.71 -14.42
CA LEU A 75 -7.17 -12.74 -13.92
C LEU A 75 -7.56 -14.09 -13.27
N SER A 76 -7.06 -15.21 -13.80
CA SER A 76 -7.30 -16.53 -13.21
C SER A 76 -6.61 -16.65 -11.85
N ASP A 77 -5.40 -16.12 -11.71
CA ASP A 77 -4.67 -16.11 -10.45
C ASP A 77 -5.40 -15.27 -9.40
N VAL A 78 -5.94 -14.11 -9.78
CA VAL A 78 -6.74 -13.26 -8.88
C VAL A 78 -7.96 -14.03 -8.36
N VAL A 79 -8.69 -14.70 -9.27
CA VAL A 79 -9.87 -15.53 -8.95
C VAL A 79 -9.49 -16.68 -8.00
N ASN A 80 -8.40 -17.38 -8.28
CA ASN A 80 -7.89 -18.46 -7.45
C ASN A 80 -7.42 -17.96 -6.07
N TRP A 81 -6.74 -16.82 -6.02
CA TRP A 81 -6.29 -16.19 -4.80
C TRP A 81 -7.48 -15.81 -3.92
N LEU A 82 -8.50 -15.16 -4.48
CA LEU A 82 -9.72 -14.78 -3.76
C LEU A 82 -10.52 -15.99 -3.26
N ASN A 83 -10.39 -17.16 -3.90
CA ASN A 83 -10.96 -18.40 -3.39
C ASN A 83 -10.18 -18.93 -2.20
N LYS A 84 -8.86 -18.95 -2.30
CA LYS A 84 -7.97 -19.61 -1.35
C LYS A 84 -7.71 -18.79 -0.09
N TYR A 85 -7.57 -17.48 -0.22
CA TYR A 85 -7.14 -16.58 0.84
C TYR A 85 -8.23 -15.61 1.27
N THR A 86 -8.14 -15.14 2.50
CA THR A 86 -8.96 -14.07 3.05
C THR A 86 -8.21 -13.36 4.18
N TYR A 87 -8.82 -12.32 4.73
CA TYR A 87 -8.23 -11.50 5.77
C TYR A 87 -9.20 -11.24 6.92
N THR A 88 -8.66 -10.86 8.07
CA THR A 88 -9.42 -10.35 9.21
C THR A 88 -8.64 -9.27 9.95
N PHE A 89 -9.37 -8.40 10.66
CA PHE A 89 -8.79 -7.49 11.66
C PHE A 89 -9.02 -8.04 13.06
N MET A 90 -8.03 -7.88 13.94
CA MET A 90 -8.15 -8.20 15.36
C MET A 90 -7.57 -7.04 16.18
N ASP A 91 -8.11 -6.78 17.37
CA ASP A 91 -7.57 -5.78 18.29
C ASP A 91 -6.20 -6.25 18.81
N GLU A 92 -5.26 -5.33 19.01
CA GLU A 92 -3.93 -5.69 19.53
C GLU A 92 -3.94 -6.12 21.01
N ASN A 93 -5.00 -5.77 21.76
CA ASN A 93 -5.09 -5.99 23.20
C ASN A 93 -5.68 -7.36 23.58
N ILE A 94 -5.84 -8.29 22.64
CA ILE A 94 -6.38 -9.62 22.92
C ILE A 94 -5.27 -10.59 23.33
N GLU A 95 -5.51 -11.38 24.39
CA GLU A 95 -4.53 -12.37 24.89
C GLU A 95 -4.35 -13.57 23.95
N SER A 96 -5.35 -13.86 23.11
CA SER A 96 -5.28 -14.95 22.13
C SER A 96 -6.05 -14.61 20.86
N PHE A 97 -5.46 -15.01 19.73
CA PHE A 97 -6.02 -14.86 18.40
C PHE A 97 -6.84 -16.09 18.08
N VAL A 98 -8.13 -15.89 17.81
CA VAL A 98 -9.00 -16.91 17.24
C VAL A 98 -9.30 -16.53 15.79
N VAL A 99 -8.66 -17.22 14.85
CA VAL A 99 -8.96 -17.07 13.41
C VAL A 99 -9.86 -18.22 13.01
N ASN A 100 -11.13 -17.92 12.76
CA ASN A 100 -12.12 -18.90 12.31
C ASN A 100 -11.96 -19.20 10.82
N ASP A 101 -12.40 -20.39 10.42
CA ASP A 101 -12.37 -20.87 9.03
C ASP A 101 -10.97 -20.74 8.41
N CYS A 102 -9.94 -21.11 9.17
CA CYS A 102 -8.54 -20.92 8.85
C CYS A 102 -7.79 -22.25 8.81
N CYS A 103 -7.09 -22.49 7.70
CA CYS A 103 -6.16 -23.61 7.59
C CYS A 103 -4.76 -23.22 8.04
N GLU A 104 -4.31 -22.02 7.65
CA GLU A 104 -2.96 -21.53 7.91
C GLU A 104 -2.95 -19.99 7.89
N VAL A 105 -2.25 -19.37 8.84
CA VAL A 105 -1.97 -17.93 8.82
C VAL A 105 -0.69 -17.71 8.02
N ILE A 106 -0.79 -16.86 6.99
CA ILE A 106 0.28 -16.60 6.04
C ILE A 106 1.15 -15.43 6.51
N GLU A 107 0.51 -14.32 6.91
CA GLU A 107 1.20 -13.11 7.31
C GLU A 107 0.34 -12.28 8.26
N VAL A 108 0.99 -11.58 9.19
CA VAL A 108 0.34 -10.68 10.15
C VAL A 108 1.04 -9.33 10.08
N ILE A 109 0.26 -8.27 9.91
CA ILE A 109 0.77 -6.90 10.00
C ILE A 109 0.16 -6.21 11.20
N LYS A 110 1.03 -5.58 11.98
CA LYS A 110 0.61 -4.69 13.06
C LYS A 110 0.35 -3.29 12.50
N LEU A 111 -0.86 -2.82 12.71
CA LEU A 111 -1.39 -1.49 12.44
C LEU A 111 -1.70 -0.86 13.81
N GLU A 112 -1.65 0.46 13.98
CA GLU A 112 -1.97 1.16 15.24
C GLU A 112 -3.26 0.60 15.90
N GLY A 113 -3.12 -0.16 16.99
CA GLY A 113 -4.24 -0.75 17.71
C GLY A 113 -4.78 -2.09 17.18
N TYR A 114 -4.32 -2.56 16.01
CA TYR A 114 -4.93 -3.70 15.31
C TYR A 114 -3.92 -4.58 14.57
N PHE A 115 -4.24 -5.86 14.48
CA PHE A 115 -3.57 -6.78 13.57
C PHE A 115 -4.42 -7.00 12.31
N LEU A 116 -3.81 -6.82 11.15
CA LEU A 116 -4.35 -7.29 9.87
C LEU A 116 -3.72 -8.64 9.56
N ILE A 117 -4.55 -9.68 9.48
CA ILE A 117 -4.11 -11.07 9.34
C ILE A 117 -4.54 -11.59 7.97
N LEU A 118 -3.58 -12.06 7.17
CA LEU A 118 -3.82 -12.83 5.94
C LEU A 118 -3.77 -14.31 6.27
N TYR A 119 -4.79 -15.05 5.84
CA TYR A 119 -4.85 -16.48 6.07
C TYR A 119 -5.48 -17.24 4.92
N GLN A 120 -5.12 -18.52 4.82
CA GLN A 120 -5.74 -19.47 3.91
C GLN A 120 -7.05 -19.97 4.54
N LYS A 121 -8.14 -19.93 3.77
CA LYS A 121 -9.45 -20.42 4.19
C LYS A 121 -9.39 -21.92 4.47
N GLY A 122 -10.08 -22.34 5.52
CA GLY A 122 -10.25 -23.71 5.97
C GLY A 122 -11.57 -23.89 6.70
N ASN A 123 -11.72 -25.01 7.40
CA ASN A 123 -12.93 -25.33 8.16
C ASN A 123 -12.68 -25.42 9.68
N GLU A 124 -11.49 -24.98 10.10
CA GLU A 124 -11.04 -25.09 11.49
C GLU A 124 -10.88 -23.69 12.10
N SER A 125 -11.01 -23.61 13.42
CA SER A 125 -10.66 -22.41 14.18
C SER A 125 -9.25 -22.57 14.72
N LEU A 126 -8.36 -21.69 14.30
CA LEU A 126 -6.98 -21.69 14.73
C LEU A 126 -6.84 -20.72 15.91
N ILE A 127 -6.50 -21.27 17.07
CA ILE A 127 -6.24 -20.50 18.30
C ILE A 127 -4.72 -20.39 18.47
N LYS A 128 -4.19 -19.18 18.42
CA LYS A 128 -2.76 -18.91 18.60
C LYS A 128 -2.54 -17.75 19.57
N LYS A 129 -1.43 -17.76 20.29
CA LYS A 129 -0.98 -16.63 21.11
C LYS A 129 -0.22 -15.63 20.25
N GLU A 130 -0.06 -14.39 20.73
CA GLU A 130 0.76 -13.37 20.04
C GLU A 130 2.19 -13.88 19.78
N GLU A 131 2.73 -14.60 20.75
CA GLU A 131 4.05 -15.24 20.71
C GLU A 131 4.24 -16.13 19.48
N ASP A 132 3.18 -16.81 19.04
CA ASP A 132 3.19 -17.71 17.88
C ASP A 132 3.20 -16.96 16.53
N PHE A 133 3.01 -15.64 16.57
CA PHE A 133 3.04 -14.75 15.40
C PHE A 133 4.21 -13.78 15.39
N ILE A 134 5.03 -13.71 16.43
CA ILE A 134 6.14 -12.72 16.53
C ILE A 134 7.04 -12.74 15.28
N SER A 135 7.33 -13.93 14.73
CA SER A 135 8.15 -14.07 13.52
C SER A 135 7.43 -13.67 12.23
N LEU A 136 6.10 -13.61 12.26
CA LEU A 136 5.21 -13.24 11.15
C LEU A 136 4.76 -11.78 11.23
N ILE A 137 4.87 -11.15 12.40
CA ILE A 137 4.48 -9.76 12.64
C ILE A 137 5.52 -8.83 12.00
N LYS A 138 5.11 -8.17 10.92
CA LYS A 138 5.82 -7.01 10.39
C LYS A 138 5.19 -5.74 10.95
N ASN A 139 6.02 -4.89 11.54
CA ASN A 139 5.60 -3.53 11.87
C ASN A 139 5.47 -2.75 10.57
N HIS A 140 4.24 -2.43 10.18
CA HIS A 140 4.00 -1.52 9.08
C HIS A 140 3.69 -0.15 9.70
N PRO A 141 4.60 0.83 9.63
CA PRO A 141 4.25 2.16 10.08
C PRO A 141 3.08 2.63 9.21
N LEU A 142 1.90 2.81 9.83
CA LEU A 142 0.79 3.48 9.20
C LEU A 142 1.22 4.93 9.05
N ARG A 143 1.42 5.38 7.83
CA ARG A 143 1.66 6.78 7.54
C ARG A 143 0.54 7.22 6.62
N ASP A 144 -0.18 8.27 7.02
CA ASP A 144 -1.25 8.89 6.22
C ASP A 144 -0.64 9.38 4.91
N MET A 145 -0.64 8.57 3.84
CA MET A 145 -0.18 9.05 2.55
C MET A 145 -1.15 10.12 2.04
N LYS A 146 -0.61 11.31 1.82
CA LYS A 146 -1.32 12.43 1.18
C LYS A 146 -1.13 12.46 -0.33
N ILE A 147 -0.18 11.66 -0.83
CA ILE A 147 0.16 11.55 -2.23
C ILE A 147 -0.08 10.12 -2.73
N THR A 148 -0.38 9.98 -4.01
CA THR A 148 -0.27 8.71 -4.74
C THR A 148 1.14 8.63 -5.31
N LEU A 149 1.85 7.52 -5.11
CA LEU A 149 3.22 7.36 -5.62
C LEU A 149 3.24 6.33 -6.76
N VAL A 150 3.91 6.66 -7.86
CA VAL A 150 4.15 5.77 -9.00
C VAL A 150 5.66 5.63 -9.18
N LEU A 151 6.22 4.46 -8.87
CA LEU A 151 7.65 4.17 -8.97
C LEU A 151 7.90 3.28 -10.19
N ASN A 152 8.71 3.75 -11.15
CA ASN A 152 9.01 3.05 -12.40
C ASN A 152 7.74 2.57 -13.15
N GLY A 153 6.72 3.42 -13.18
CA GLY A 153 5.42 3.09 -13.79
C GLY A 153 4.47 2.26 -12.92
N GLU A 154 4.89 1.81 -11.73
CA GLU A 154 4.06 1.03 -10.82
C GLU A 154 3.53 1.87 -9.66
N GLN A 155 2.21 1.89 -9.47
CA GLN A 155 1.64 2.56 -8.31
C GLN A 155 2.04 1.80 -7.04
N ILE A 156 2.69 2.50 -6.11
CA ILE A 156 3.07 1.99 -4.80
C ILE A 156 2.34 2.77 -3.71
N TYR A 157 1.96 2.04 -2.67
CA TYR A 157 1.09 2.56 -1.61
C TYR A 157 1.81 2.83 -0.29
N TYR A 158 3.13 2.99 -0.37
CA TYR A 158 4.00 3.46 0.69
C TYR A 158 5.07 4.33 0.05
N ILE A 159 5.68 5.22 0.83
CA ILE A 159 6.84 5.98 0.37
C ILE A 159 8.10 5.19 0.75
N PRO A 160 8.85 4.65 -0.22
CA PRO A 160 10.04 3.89 0.05
C PRO A 160 11.18 4.82 0.48
N LYS A 161 12.07 4.31 1.35
CA LYS A 161 13.35 4.95 1.57
C LYS A 161 14.29 4.62 0.40
N ILE A 162 14.60 5.62 -0.42
CA ILE A 162 15.48 5.46 -1.59
C ILE A 162 16.81 6.15 -1.30
N LYS A 163 17.90 5.38 -1.23
CA LYS A 163 19.25 5.93 -1.05
C LYS A 163 19.79 6.50 -2.36
N ILE A 164 20.52 7.61 -2.26
CA ILE A 164 21.14 8.30 -3.39
C ILE A 164 22.63 8.48 -3.07
N ASP A 165 23.50 7.93 -3.91
CA ASP A 165 24.94 8.20 -3.85
C ASP A 165 25.24 9.52 -4.58
N LYS A 166 25.35 10.61 -3.83
CA LYS A 166 25.62 11.96 -4.37
C LYS A 166 26.85 12.08 -5.27
N ARG A 167 27.75 11.08 -5.28
CA ARG A 167 28.94 11.07 -6.14
C ARG A 167 28.68 10.51 -7.53
N LYS A 168 27.59 9.77 -7.71
CA LYS A 168 27.32 8.93 -8.88
C LYS A 168 25.91 9.15 -9.43
N ASP A 169 24.97 9.36 -8.53
CA ASP A 169 23.57 9.46 -8.83
C ASP A 169 23.15 10.92 -9.05
N VAL A 170 22.11 11.11 -9.85
CA VAL A 170 21.50 12.41 -10.12
C VAL A 170 20.02 12.34 -9.75
N LEU A 171 19.57 13.26 -8.91
CA LEU A 171 18.17 13.43 -8.58
C LEU A 171 17.64 14.70 -9.24
N ILE A 172 16.62 14.54 -10.07
CA ILE A 172 15.89 15.60 -10.76
C ILE A 172 14.47 15.61 -10.21
N VAL A 173 14.00 16.76 -9.74
CA VAL A 173 12.65 16.96 -9.18
C VAL A 173 11.98 18.10 -9.94
N ASN A 174 10.93 17.80 -10.71
CA ASN A 174 10.25 18.75 -11.61
C ASN A 174 11.25 19.60 -12.42
N GLY A 175 12.24 18.95 -13.03
CA GLY A 175 13.29 19.59 -13.82
C GLY A 175 14.45 20.22 -13.03
N ASN A 176 14.41 20.25 -11.69
CA ASN A 176 15.46 20.82 -10.85
C ASN A 176 16.40 19.75 -10.30
N CYS A 177 17.71 19.99 -10.33
CA CYS A 177 18.66 19.10 -9.68
C CYS A 177 18.61 19.29 -8.15
N VAL A 178 18.37 18.22 -7.41
CA VAL A 178 18.30 18.22 -5.94
C VAL A 178 19.44 17.38 -5.38
N VAL A 179 20.18 17.94 -4.43
CA VAL A 179 21.28 17.23 -3.76
C VAL A 179 20.78 16.69 -2.42
N SER A 180 20.46 15.40 -2.38
CA SER A 180 20.02 14.68 -1.17
C SER A 180 20.75 13.34 -1.02
N ASP A 181 20.86 12.86 0.22
CA ASP A 181 21.40 11.52 0.52
C ASP A 181 20.34 10.42 0.37
N TYR A 182 19.07 10.75 0.56
CA TYR A 182 17.98 9.81 0.37
C TYR A 182 16.61 10.52 0.25
N ILE A 183 15.65 9.80 -0.34
CA ILE A 183 14.23 10.11 -0.33
C ILE A 183 13.58 9.26 0.78
N ASP A 184 12.66 9.84 1.55
CA ASP A 184 11.90 9.14 2.60
C ASP A 184 10.54 9.82 2.80
N GLU A 185 9.69 9.24 3.65
CA GLU A 185 8.42 9.87 4.01
C GLU A 185 8.63 11.05 4.99
N PHE A 186 7.85 12.10 4.78
CA PHE A 186 7.68 13.24 5.68
C PHE A 186 6.20 13.64 5.78
N ASN A 187 5.56 13.37 6.93
CA ASN A 187 4.18 13.77 7.22
C ASN A 187 3.18 13.43 6.09
N GLY A 188 3.27 12.20 5.57
CA GLY A 188 2.43 11.69 4.50
C GLY A 188 2.88 12.01 3.09
N ASN A 189 3.97 12.75 2.94
CA ASN A 189 4.49 13.20 1.66
C ASN A 189 5.91 12.73 1.40
N LEU A 190 6.42 13.00 0.20
CA LEU A 190 7.78 12.70 -0.20
C LEU A 190 8.75 13.78 0.31
N GLY A 191 9.71 13.40 1.15
CA GLY A 191 10.78 14.25 1.64
C GLY A 191 12.16 13.87 1.07
N PHE A 192 13.01 14.87 0.90
CA PHE A 192 14.38 14.73 0.42
C PHE A 192 15.35 15.12 1.52
N TYR A 193 16.23 14.22 1.94
CA TYR A 193 16.97 14.35 3.19
C TYR A 193 18.48 14.38 3.01
N LEU A 194 19.17 14.97 3.99
CA LEU A 194 20.61 14.83 4.19
C LEU A 194 20.86 13.94 5.39
N GLN A 195 21.85 13.05 5.32
CA GLN A 195 22.17 12.10 6.38
C GLN A 195 22.60 12.81 7.68
N GLY A 196 23.20 14.00 7.57
CA GLY A 196 23.61 14.81 8.71
C GLY A 196 22.47 15.50 9.45
N ASN A 197 21.25 15.54 8.89
CA ASN A 197 20.08 16.12 9.52
C ASN A 197 18.81 15.32 9.17
N PRO A 198 18.56 14.17 9.82
CA PRO A 198 17.44 13.30 9.48
C PRO A 198 16.09 13.78 10.06
N ALA A 199 16.09 14.77 10.95
CA ALA A 199 14.87 15.23 11.64
C ALA A 199 13.94 16.01 10.71
N LEU A 200 14.49 16.73 9.73
CA LEU A 200 13.73 17.51 8.76
C LEU A 200 14.29 17.30 7.36
N PRO A 201 13.44 17.15 6.34
CA PRO A 201 13.93 17.09 4.97
C PRO A 201 14.49 18.46 4.55
N LEU A 202 15.44 18.44 3.63
CA LEU A 202 15.97 19.62 2.94
C LEU A 202 14.84 20.32 2.16
N THR A 203 14.02 19.53 1.48
CA THR A 203 12.81 19.94 0.79
C THR A 203 11.83 18.77 0.77
N PHE A 204 10.55 19.04 0.60
CA PHE A 204 9.51 18.02 0.53
C PHE A 204 8.40 18.47 -0.40
N ILE A 205 7.71 17.49 -0.96
CA ILE A 205 6.49 17.74 -1.72
C ILE A 205 5.40 18.02 -0.69
N PHE A 206 4.71 19.15 -0.79
CA PHE A 206 3.55 19.44 0.05
C PHE A 206 2.34 19.54 -0.84
N ALA A 207 1.66 18.41 -1.05
CA ALA A 207 0.49 18.36 -1.89
C ALA A 207 -0.49 17.34 -1.34
N GLU A 208 -1.77 17.72 -1.28
CA GLU A 208 -2.84 16.79 -0.96
C GLU A 208 -3.39 16.22 -2.26
N ASP A 209 -3.70 14.92 -2.28
CA ASP A 209 -4.32 14.21 -3.41
C ASP A 209 -3.53 14.27 -4.74
N THR A 210 -2.21 14.49 -4.67
CA THR A 210 -1.32 14.59 -5.86
C THR A 210 -0.68 13.25 -6.22
N VAL A 211 -0.51 13.01 -7.52
CA VAL A 211 0.27 11.87 -8.03
C VAL A 211 1.73 12.30 -8.21
N VAL A 212 2.64 11.57 -7.56
CA VAL A 212 4.08 11.73 -7.70
C VAL A 212 4.62 10.54 -8.48
N TYR A 213 5.32 10.80 -9.57
CA TYR A 213 6.03 9.82 -10.37
C TYR A 213 7.50 9.83 -9.97
N ILE A 214 8.10 8.66 -9.79
CA ILE A 214 9.53 8.47 -9.58
C ILE A 214 10.01 7.46 -10.60
N ASP A 215 10.84 7.87 -11.55
CA ASP A 215 11.55 6.97 -12.46
C ASP A 215 13.02 6.85 -12.05
N ILE A 216 13.51 5.63 -11.95
CA ILE A 216 14.88 5.27 -11.61
C ILE A 216 15.51 4.62 -12.85
N LEU A 217 16.36 5.38 -13.53
CA LEU A 217 17.09 4.95 -14.71
C LEU A 217 18.50 4.50 -14.30
N GLU A 218 18.79 3.22 -14.42
CA GLU A 218 20.13 2.66 -14.17
C GLU A 218 21.10 3.04 -15.32
N ARG A 219 22.33 3.42 -14.98
CA ARG A 219 23.44 3.67 -15.91
C ARG A 219 24.70 3.00 -15.39
N GLU A 220 25.71 2.84 -16.25
CA GLU A 220 27.00 2.22 -15.88
C GLU A 220 27.69 2.92 -14.69
N GLN A 221 27.48 4.23 -14.53
CA GLN A 221 28.20 5.05 -13.54
C GLN A 221 27.33 5.49 -12.35
N GLY A 222 26.05 5.12 -12.30
CA GLY A 222 25.11 5.57 -11.28
C GLY A 222 23.66 5.53 -11.75
N LYS A 223 22.76 6.14 -10.99
CA LYS A 223 21.32 6.17 -11.28
C LYS A 223 20.85 7.59 -11.56
N ILE A 224 19.85 7.73 -12.42
CA ILE A 224 19.06 8.96 -12.49
C ILE A 224 17.71 8.72 -11.88
N PHE A 225 17.38 9.51 -10.88
CA PHE A 225 16.08 9.59 -10.25
C PHE A 225 15.35 10.80 -10.84
N ILE A 226 14.24 10.58 -11.52
CA ILE A 226 13.38 11.63 -12.05
C ILE A 226 12.10 11.60 -11.23
N VAL A 227 11.84 12.67 -10.47
CA VAL A 227 10.65 12.85 -9.67
C VAL A 227 9.79 13.92 -10.30
N GLU A 228 8.59 13.56 -10.74
CA GLU A 228 7.64 14.46 -11.38
C GLU A 228 6.31 14.48 -10.65
N TYR A 229 5.71 15.64 -10.49
CA TYR A 229 4.40 15.79 -9.88
C TYR A 229 3.75 17.11 -10.31
N ASP A 230 2.43 17.10 -10.43
CA ASP A 230 1.67 18.30 -10.77
C ASP A 230 1.67 19.28 -9.58
N TYR A 231 1.90 20.56 -9.86
CA TYR A 231 1.66 21.62 -8.89
C TYR A 231 0.17 22.00 -8.93
N GLU A 232 -0.55 21.81 -7.82
CA GLU A 232 -1.73 22.65 -7.59
C GLU A 232 -1.24 24.07 -7.25
N LEU A 233 -1.16 24.92 -8.27
CA LEU A 233 -1.00 26.35 -8.07
C LEU A 233 -2.30 26.91 -7.49
N TYR A 234 -2.37 27.02 -6.16
CA TYR A 234 -3.35 27.90 -5.53
C TYR A 234 -2.97 29.34 -5.86
N ILE A 235 -3.61 29.90 -6.87
CA ILE A 235 -3.61 31.35 -7.09
C ILE A 235 -4.45 31.93 -5.95
N LEU A 236 -3.78 32.51 -4.95
CA LEU A 236 -4.40 33.28 -3.86
C LEU A 236 -4.99 34.60 -4.39
#